data_AF-A0A7X9R653-F1
#
_entry.id   AF-A0A7X9R653-F1
#
_cell.length_a   1.000
_cell.length_b   1.000
_cell.length_c   1.000
_cell.angle_alpha   90.00
_cell.angle_beta   90.00
_cell.angle_gamma   90.00
#
_symmetry.space_group_name_H-M   'P 1'
#
loop_
_entity.id
_entity.type
_entity.pdbx_description
1 polymer ?
#
loop_
_entity_poly.entity_id
_entity_poly.type
_entity_poly.pdbx_seq_one_letter_code
_entity_poly.pdbx_strand_id
1 'polypeptide(L)'
;MEERLKGLKKAMKSTTFEHLQFSEVHQKVNDQIKQLSPAALTEEILPLLVESKTGSELVELLHVRGEKSIRCNEGAVYTSLHLAEQNGELESFWTEGEKYYRLSKKGHKLLQKKHSSTATRFSLRQLFHEVITDEH
;
A
#
# COMPACT_ATOMS: atom_id res chain seq x y z
N MET A 1 -11.96 -25.74 0.51
CA MET A 1 -12.94 -24.68 0.86
C MET A 1 -13.44 -23.94 -0.38
N GLU A 2 -12.61 -23.73 -1.40
CA GLU A 2 -12.97 -22.99 -2.63
C GLU A 2 -14.07 -23.62 -3.52
N GLU A 3 -14.15 -24.95 -3.61
CA GLU A 3 -15.13 -25.64 -4.49
C GLU A 3 -16.60 -25.37 -4.10
N ARG A 4 -16.90 -25.26 -2.79
CA ARG A 4 -18.26 -24.95 -2.30
C ARG A 4 -18.68 -23.52 -2.65
N LEU A 5 -17.72 -22.60 -2.72
CA LEU A 5 -17.94 -21.19 -3.05
C LEU A 5 -18.16 -20.99 -4.56
N LYS A 6 -17.58 -21.84 -5.42
CA LYS A 6 -17.81 -21.80 -6.87
C LYS A 6 -19.26 -22.10 -7.24
N GLY A 7 -19.87 -23.10 -6.60
CA GLY A 7 -21.29 -23.44 -6.80
C GLY A 7 -22.24 -22.33 -6.35
N LEU A 8 -21.97 -21.73 -5.18
CA LEU A 8 -22.72 -20.59 -4.67
C LEU A 8 -22.64 -19.38 -5.61
N LYS A 9 -21.43 -19.01 -6.05
CA LYS A 9 -21.22 -17.92 -7.02
C LYS A 9 -22.01 -18.12 -8.32
N LYS A 10 -22.07 -19.36 -8.81
CA LYS A 10 -22.83 -19.70 -10.02
C LYS A 10 -24.33 -19.53 -9.82
N ALA A 11 -24.88 -20.03 -8.71
CA ALA A 11 -26.30 -19.90 -8.38
C ALA A 11 -26.71 -18.44 -8.13
N MET A 12 -25.86 -17.65 -7.47
CA MET A 12 -26.13 -16.23 -7.23
C MET A 12 -26.14 -15.41 -8.53
N LYS A 13 -25.29 -15.74 -9.51
CA LYS A 13 -25.31 -15.12 -10.84
C LYS A 13 -26.63 -15.30 -11.58
N SER A 14 -27.30 -16.43 -11.40
CA SER A 14 -28.55 -16.77 -12.10
C SER A 14 -29.82 -16.49 -11.29
N THR A 15 -29.70 -15.94 -10.07
CA THR A 15 -30.86 -15.69 -9.21
C THR A 15 -30.82 -14.28 -8.66
N THR A 16 -29.85 -13.98 -7.80
CA THR A 16 -29.77 -12.72 -7.05
C THR A 16 -29.17 -11.58 -7.86
N PHE A 17 -28.25 -11.90 -8.78
CA PHE A 17 -27.49 -10.93 -9.56
C PHE A 17 -27.95 -10.82 -11.02
N GLU A 18 -28.99 -11.54 -11.43
CA GLU A 18 -29.47 -11.57 -12.82
C GLU A 18 -29.87 -10.18 -13.34
N HIS A 19 -30.37 -9.31 -12.45
CA HIS A 19 -30.75 -7.94 -12.76
C HIS A 19 -29.75 -6.88 -12.29
N LEU A 20 -28.60 -7.28 -11.73
CA LEU A 20 -27.55 -6.32 -11.37
C LEU A 20 -26.81 -5.88 -12.63
N GLN A 21 -27.17 -4.68 -13.11
CA GLN A 21 -26.40 -3.98 -14.14
C GLN A 21 -25.30 -3.18 -13.43
N PHE A 22 -24.04 -3.64 -13.55
CA PHE A 22 -22.90 -2.85 -13.08
C PHE A 22 -22.77 -1.62 -14.00
N SER A 23 -23.12 -0.45 -13.48
CA SER A 23 -22.96 0.83 -14.17
C SER A 23 -21.49 1.16 -14.47
N GLU A 24 -21.27 2.10 -15.40
CA GLU A 24 -19.94 2.64 -15.74
C GLU A 24 -19.15 3.13 -14.50
N VAL A 25 -19.85 3.56 -13.45
CA VAL A 25 -19.25 3.96 -12.17
C VAL A 25 -18.50 2.79 -11.51
N HIS A 26 -19.06 1.58 -11.55
CA HIS A 26 -18.40 0.40 -10.99
C HIS A 26 -17.16 -0.02 -11.79
N GLN A 27 -17.19 0.18 -13.11
CA GLN A 27 -16.04 -0.11 -13.97
C GLN A 27 -14.87 0.84 -13.65
N LYS A 28 -15.17 2.13 -13.47
CA LYS A 28 -14.19 3.16 -13.06
C LYS A 28 -13.55 2.85 -11.71
N VAL A 29 -14.32 2.39 -10.72
CA VAL A 29 -13.77 1.97 -9.41
C VAL A 29 -12.79 0.79 -9.57
N ASN A 30 -13.15 -0.20 -10.39
CA ASN A 30 -12.27 -1.34 -10.62
C ASN A 30 -10.97 -0.96 -11.34
N ASP A 31 -11.03 -0.01 -12.26
CA ASP A 31 -9.85 0.50 -12.95
C ASP A 31 -8.97 1.36 -12.02
N GLN A 32 -9.57 2.14 -11.11
CA GLN A 32 -8.84 2.84 -10.05
C GLN A 32 -8.11 1.86 -9.10
N ILE A 33 -8.75 0.75 -8.75
CA ILE A 33 -8.13 -0.31 -7.93
C ILE A 33 -6.93 -0.93 -8.68
N LYS A 34 -7.04 -1.17 -10.00
CA LYS A 34 -5.91 -1.69 -10.79
C LYS A 34 -4.75 -0.72 -10.91
N GLN A 35 -5.00 0.59 -10.90
CA GLN A 35 -3.95 1.61 -10.96
C GLN A 35 -3.16 1.68 -9.65
N LEU A 36 -3.81 1.44 -8.51
CA LEU A 36 -3.16 1.29 -7.21
C LEU A 36 -2.65 -0.15 -7.02
N SER A 37 -1.45 -0.44 -7.52
CA SER A 37 -0.86 -1.76 -7.29
C SER A 37 -0.54 -1.93 -5.79
N PRO A 38 -1.01 -3.02 -5.13
CA PRO A 38 -0.70 -3.26 -3.72
C PRO A 38 0.80 -3.33 -3.44
N ALA A 39 1.58 -3.83 -4.40
CA ALA A 39 3.03 -3.88 -4.29
C ALA A 39 3.67 -2.48 -4.23
N ALA A 40 3.23 -1.54 -5.07
CA ALA A 40 3.69 -0.15 -5.01
C ALA A 40 3.29 0.52 -3.70
N LEU A 41 2.09 0.24 -3.20
CA LEU A 41 1.63 0.80 -1.93
C LEU A 41 2.42 0.25 -0.74
N THR A 42 2.79 -1.04 -0.75
CA THR A 42 3.70 -1.61 0.26
C THR A 42 5.03 -0.87 0.29
N GLU A 43 5.58 -0.51 -0.86
CA GLU A 43 6.82 0.25 -0.94
C GLU A 43 6.76 1.65 -0.33
N GLU A 44 5.57 2.25 -0.27
CA GLU A 44 5.32 3.55 0.37
C GLU A 44 4.97 3.42 1.86
N ILE A 45 4.34 2.32 2.26
CA ILE A 45 3.97 2.03 3.65
C ILE A 45 5.19 1.66 4.49
N LEU A 46 6.11 0.84 3.98
CA LEU A 46 7.24 0.33 4.77
C LEU A 46 8.09 1.46 5.42
N PRO A 47 8.43 2.56 4.74
CA PRO A 47 9.15 3.68 5.35
C PRO A 47 8.38 4.41 6.46
N LEU A 48 7.04 4.32 6.49
CA LEU A 48 6.22 4.93 7.55
C LEU A 48 6.23 4.11 8.85
N LEU A 49 6.65 2.84 8.77
CA LEU A 49 6.67 1.87 9.86
C LEU A 49 8.03 1.75 10.55
N VAL A 50 8.87 2.79 10.47
CA VAL A 50 10.07 2.94 11.30
C VAL A 50 9.70 2.89 12.79
N GLU A 51 8.54 3.46 13.12
CA GLU A 51 7.85 3.29 14.39
C GLU A 51 6.60 2.44 14.20
N SER A 52 6.13 1.78 15.26
CA SER A 52 4.87 1.04 15.19
C SER A 52 3.69 1.98 14.98
N LYS A 53 2.80 1.67 14.04
CA LYS A 53 1.61 2.47 13.73
C LYS A 53 0.39 1.60 13.50
N THR A 54 -0.78 2.15 13.71
CA THR A 54 -2.06 1.50 13.40
C THR A 54 -2.37 1.62 11.91
N GLY A 55 -3.33 0.82 11.44
CA GLY A 55 -3.82 0.93 10.06
C GLY A 55 -4.44 2.29 9.75
N SER A 56 -5.19 2.86 10.69
CA SER A 56 -5.81 4.18 10.55
C SER A 56 -4.78 5.30 10.47
N GLU A 57 -3.75 5.28 11.32
CA GLU A 57 -2.64 6.24 11.27
C GLU A 57 -1.92 6.18 9.91
N LEU A 58 -1.70 4.99 9.36
CA LEU A 58 -1.08 4.83 8.05
C LEU A 58 -1.94 5.41 6.92
N VAL A 59 -3.26 5.20 6.98
CA VAL A 59 -4.20 5.78 6.03
C VAL A 59 -4.14 7.31 6.06
N GLU A 60 -4.12 7.90 7.26
CA GLU A 60 -4.01 9.35 7.43
C GLU A 60 -2.67 9.90 6.91
N LEU A 61 -1.56 9.25 7.24
CA LEU A 61 -0.23 9.65 6.78
C LEU A 61 -0.11 9.59 5.25
N LEU A 62 -0.60 8.51 4.65
CA LEU A 62 -0.63 8.35 3.19
C LEU A 62 -1.54 9.40 2.53
N HIS A 63 -2.66 9.75 3.16
CA HIS A 63 -3.55 10.80 2.68
C HIS A 63 -2.87 12.17 2.65
N VAL A 64 -2.13 12.53 3.70
CA VAL A 64 -1.40 13.81 3.79
C VAL A 64 -0.25 13.87 2.77
N ARG A 65 0.35 12.72 2.43
CA ARG A 65 1.55 12.65 1.58
C ARG A 65 1.32 12.88 0.08
N GLY A 66 0.08 13.04 -0.36
CA GLY A 66 -0.20 13.61 -1.69
C GLY A 66 -1.05 12.78 -2.63
N GLU A 67 -1.54 11.61 -2.24
CA GLU A 67 -2.39 10.81 -3.13
C GLU A 67 -3.87 11.06 -2.81
N LYS A 68 -4.51 12.02 -3.52
CA LYS A 68 -5.99 12.22 -3.44
C LYS A 68 -6.79 10.93 -3.70
N SER A 69 -6.17 9.88 -4.25
CA SER A 69 -6.76 8.57 -4.52
C SER A 69 -6.85 7.62 -3.31
N ILE A 70 -6.06 7.83 -2.25
CA ILE A 70 -5.99 6.88 -1.11
C ILE A 70 -7.23 6.98 -0.20
N ARG A 71 -7.81 8.17 -0.04
CA ARG A 71 -9.08 8.34 0.71
C ARG A 71 -10.23 7.57 0.06
N CYS A 72 -10.17 7.34 -1.26
CA CYS A 72 -11.16 6.55 -1.99
C CYS A 72 -10.88 5.04 -1.98
N ASN A 73 -9.74 4.59 -1.42
CA ASN A 73 -9.35 3.19 -1.45
C ASN A 73 -8.56 2.76 -0.20
N GLU A 74 -9.08 3.09 0.98
CA GLU A 74 -8.53 2.63 2.27
C GLU A 74 -8.34 1.10 2.32
N GLY A 75 -9.24 0.36 1.67
CA GLY A 75 -9.16 -1.09 1.53
C GLY A 75 -7.86 -1.57 0.87
N ALA A 76 -7.27 -0.79 -0.04
CA ALA A 76 -5.98 -1.13 -0.64
C ALA A 76 -4.84 -1.05 0.38
N VAL A 77 -4.89 -0.11 1.34
CA VAL A 77 -3.91 -0.01 2.43
C VAL A 77 -3.96 -1.28 3.28
N TYR A 78 -5.14 -1.69 3.74
CA TYR A 78 -5.28 -2.91 4.53
C TYR A 78 -4.90 -4.18 3.77
N THR A 79 -5.24 -4.25 2.48
CA THR A 79 -4.85 -5.38 1.63
C THR A 79 -3.32 -5.46 1.50
N SER A 80 -2.67 -4.32 1.33
CA SER A 80 -1.20 -4.24 1.21
C SER A 80 -0.52 -4.60 2.54
N LEU A 81 -1.06 -4.13 3.67
CA LEU A 81 -0.61 -4.51 5.01
C LEU A 81 -0.73 -6.02 5.23
N HIS A 82 -1.85 -6.62 4.86
CA HIS A 82 -2.05 -8.07 4.99
C HIS A 82 -1.08 -8.86 4.12
N LEU A 83 -0.83 -8.41 2.89
CA LEU A 83 0.14 -9.05 1.99
C LEU A 83 1.57 -8.95 2.54
N ALA A 84 1.96 -7.77 3.05
CA ALA A 84 3.28 -7.56 3.64
C ALA A 84 3.47 -8.38 4.94
N GLU A 85 2.42 -8.56 5.73
CA GLU A 85 2.38 -9.45 6.88
C GLU A 85 2.57 -10.92 6.44
N GLN A 86 1.84 -11.39 5.42
CA GLN A 86 2.01 -12.74 4.86
C GLN A 86 3.42 -12.98 4.29
N ASN A 87 4.01 -11.95 3.68
CA ASN A 87 5.38 -12.01 3.16
C ASN A 87 6.44 -11.94 4.27
N GLY A 88 6.05 -11.74 5.54
CA GLY A 88 6.95 -11.62 6.68
C GLY A 88 7.77 -10.33 6.67
N GLU A 89 7.34 -9.30 5.94
CA GLU A 89 7.96 -7.98 5.91
C GLU A 89 7.50 -7.12 7.10
N LEU A 90 6.28 -7.35 7.55
CA LEU A 90 5.68 -6.73 8.73
C LEU A 90 5.36 -7.77 9.80
N GLU A 91 5.43 -7.32 11.04
CA GLU A 91 4.89 -7.97 12.22
C GLU A 91 3.70 -7.15 12.70
N SER A 92 2.68 -7.82 13.24
CA SER A 92 1.52 -7.15 13.84
C SER A 92 1.30 -7.59 15.27
N PHE A 93 0.72 -6.69 16.07
CA PHE A 93 0.36 -6.95 17.45
C PHE A 93 -0.87 -6.13 17.84
N TRP A 94 -1.59 -6.57 18.87
CA TRP A 94 -2.76 -5.87 19.37
C TRP A 94 -2.40 -5.12 20.65
N THR A 95 -2.86 -3.88 20.78
CA THR A 95 -2.70 -3.06 21.99
C THR A 95 -3.94 -2.18 22.13
N GLU A 96 -4.54 -2.17 23.33
CA GLU A 96 -5.71 -1.34 23.64
C GLU A 96 -6.90 -1.49 22.67
N GLY A 97 -7.03 -2.66 22.04
CA GLY A 97 -8.10 -2.94 21.07
C GLY A 97 -7.80 -2.54 19.64
N GLU A 98 -6.61 -2.00 19.36
CA GLU A 98 -6.16 -1.63 18.02
C GLU A 98 -5.03 -2.53 17.53
N LYS A 99 -4.99 -2.76 16.22
CA LYS A 99 -3.93 -3.53 15.56
C LYS A 99 -2.81 -2.60 15.11
N TYR A 100 -1.64 -2.82 15.67
CA TYR A 100 -0.40 -2.13 15.32
C TYR A 100 0.43 -2.98 14.38
N TYR A 101 1.17 -2.29 13.52
CA TYR A 101 2.10 -2.87 12.57
C TYR A 101 3.50 -2.33 12.86
N ARG A 102 4.52 -3.17 12.68
CA ARG A 102 5.94 -2.80 12.77
C ARG A 102 6.72 -3.55 11.70
N LEU A 103 7.81 -2.96 11.23
CA LEU A 103 8.76 -3.66 10.37
C LEU A 103 9.35 -4.90 11.06
N SER A 104 9.42 -6.00 10.31
CA SER A 104 10.20 -7.16 10.71
C SER A 104 11.68 -6.97 10.37
N LYS A 105 12.55 -7.88 10.84
CA LYS A 105 13.96 -7.92 10.42
C LYS A 105 14.11 -8.01 8.89
N LYS A 106 13.19 -8.68 8.21
CA LYS A 106 13.15 -8.79 6.74
C LYS A 106 12.74 -7.46 6.11
N GLY A 107 11.70 -6.81 6.65
CA GLY A 107 11.25 -5.49 6.22
C GLY A 107 12.35 -4.42 6.32
N HIS A 108 13.08 -4.39 7.45
CA HIS A 108 14.22 -3.49 7.61
C HIS A 108 15.34 -3.73 6.59
N LYS A 109 15.67 -4.99 6.28
CA LYS A 109 16.66 -5.31 5.24
C LYS A 109 16.20 -4.86 3.85
N LEU A 110 14.90 -4.98 3.56
CA LEU A 110 14.32 -4.54 2.29
C LEU A 110 14.45 -3.02 2.14
N LEU A 111 14.10 -2.26 3.20
CA LEU A 111 14.29 -0.81 3.22
C LEU A 111 15.75 -0.40 3.04
N GLN A 112 16.68 -1.06 3.76
CA GLN A 112 18.11 -0.73 3.65
C GLN A 112 18.66 -0.98 2.24
N LYS A 113 18.26 -2.07 1.56
CA LYS A 113 18.65 -2.33 0.17
C LYS A 113 18.12 -1.25 -0.79
N LYS A 114 16.89 -0.78 -0.55
CA LYS A 114 16.30 0.30 -1.34
C LYS A 114 17.09 1.60 -1.15
N HIS A 115 17.33 2.03 0.09
CA HIS A 115 18.10 3.24 0.38
C HIS A 115 19.56 3.18 -0.09
N SER A 116 20.22 2.02 -0.01
CA SER A 116 21.60 1.88 -0.50
C SER A 116 21.68 1.99 -2.02
N SER A 117 20.67 1.50 -2.76
CA SER A 117 20.59 1.67 -4.22
C SER A 117 20.26 3.10 -4.67
N THR A 118 19.55 3.88 -3.84
CA THR A 118 19.25 5.29 -4.13
C THR A 118 20.43 6.21 -3.78
N ALA A 119 21.20 5.90 -2.73
CA ALA A 119 22.39 6.66 -2.33
C ALA A 119 23.49 6.66 -3.41
N THR A 120 23.58 5.60 -4.24
CA THR A 120 24.50 5.56 -5.39
C THR A 120 24.01 6.35 -6.60
N ARG A 121 22.72 6.70 -6.68
CA ARG A 121 22.14 7.48 -7.79
C ARG A 121 22.11 8.98 -7.54
N PHE A 122 22.02 9.43 -6.29
CA PHE A 122 22.26 10.82 -5.95
C PHE A 122 23.77 11.05 -5.77
N SER A 123 24.50 11.14 -6.88
CA SER A 123 25.88 11.61 -6.82
C SER A 123 25.88 13.01 -6.21
N LEU A 124 26.47 13.16 -5.02
CA LEU A 124 26.68 14.45 -4.35
C LEU A 124 27.31 15.51 -5.26
N ARG A 125 27.92 15.11 -6.39
CA ARG A 125 28.45 16.02 -7.40
C ARG A 125 27.39 16.95 -8.02
N GLN A 126 26.11 16.56 -8.09
CA GLN A 126 25.06 17.43 -8.63
C GLN A 126 24.62 18.49 -7.62
N LEU A 127 24.58 18.16 -6.33
CA LEU A 127 24.20 19.11 -5.27
C LEU A 127 25.25 20.20 -5.03
N PHE A 128 26.54 19.89 -5.23
CA PHE A 128 27.60 20.91 -5.13
C PHE A 128 27.76 21.78 -6.38
N HIS A 129 27.26 21.36 -7.55
CA HIS A 129 27.37 22.18 -8.76
C HIS A 129 26.35 23.32 -8.80
N GLU A 130 25.20 23.18 -8.14
CA GLU A 130 24.13 24.19 -8.14
C GLU A 130 24.42 25.34 -7.14
N VAL A 131 25.12 25.04 -6.04
CA VAL A 131 25.46 26.04 -5.01
C VAL A 131 26.65 26.93 -5.40
N ILE A 132 27.51 26.50 -6.34
CA ILE A 132 28.69 27.28 -6.75
C ILE A 132 28.36 28.28 -7.88
N THR A 133 27.22 28.15 -8.57
CA THR A 133 26.87 29.01 -9.71
C THR A 133 26.06 30.27 -9.37
N ASP A 134 25.67 30.48 -8.11
CA ASP A 134 24.87 31.65 -7.69
C ASP A 134 25.69 32.76 -6.99
N GLU A 135 27.03 32.72 -7.11
CA GLU A 135 27.90 33.82 -6.66
C GLU A 135 28.70 34.41 -7.83
N HIS A 136 28.02 35.14 -8.73
CA HIS A 136 28.63 36.17 -9.58
C HIS A 136 27.64 37.26 -10.00
#